data_AF-A0A8J9YV53-F1
#
_entry.id   AF-A0A8J9YV53-F1
#
_cell.length_a   1.000
_cell.length_b   1.000
_cell.length_c   1.000
_cell.angle_alpha   90.00
_cell.angle_beta   90.00
_cell.angle_gamma   90.00
#
_symmetry.space_group_name_H-M   'P 1'
#
loop_
_entity.id
_entity.type
_entity.pdbx_description
1 polymer ?
#
loop_
_entity_poly.entity_id
_entity_poly.type
_entity_poly.pdbx_seq_one_letter_code
_entity_poly.pdbx_strand_id
1 'polypeptide(L)'
;MSRRLRPRFHTGPAVFSINVPPTLWRHLETLLTGYGGTATRQCCVSRAGVRSVRVTIPDIATAQRIWSPARTDGSNHLCRRHFGREAHAGQDGQIRYTSRYLGYSAVVVSSLTPVVVTCQLRTGTTTCSFYRQNYTEGGLAINTTLQATLNSADASLP
;
A
#
# COMPACT_ATOMS: atom_id res chain seq x y z
N MET A 1 -30.42 -17.59 -4.80
CA MET A 1 -29.13 -17.70 -4.08
C MET A 1 -28.29 -16.47 -4.38
N SER A 2 -28.29 -15.45 -3.51
CA SER A 2 -27.46 -14.26 -3.74
C SER A 2 -26.01 -14.61 -3.48
N ARG A 3 -25.21 -14.63 -4.54
CA ARG A 3 -23.75 -14.68 -4.46
C ARG A 3 -23.32 -13.39 -3.77
N ARG A 4 -23.19 -13.42 -2.44
CA ARG A 4 -22.67 -12.29 -1.65
C ARG A 4 -21.36 -11.89 -2.32
N LEU A 5 -21.33 -10.71 -2.94
CA LEU A 5 -20.11 -10.10 -3.43
C LEU A 5 -19.19 -10.05 -2.21
N ARG A 6 -18.13 -10.89 -2.22
CA ARG A 6 -17.14 -10.86 -1.15
C ARG A 6 -16.66 -9.41 -1.06
N PRO A 7 -16.74 -8.76 0.11
CA PRO A 7 -16.19 -7.44 0.25
C PRO A 7 -14.72 -7.53 -0.20
N ARG A 8 -14.29 -6.69 -1.16
CA ARG A 8 -12.87 -6.55 -1.57
C ARG A 8 -12.00 -5.91 -0.45
N PHE A 9 -12.36 -6.18 0.81
CA PHE A 9 -11.80 -5.62 2.04
C PHE A 9 -10.84 -6.63 2.67
N HIS A 10 -9.81 -7.03 1.91
CA HIS A 10 -8.80 -7.93 2.45
C HIS A 10 -7.74 -7.14 3.21
N THR A 11 -7.59 -7.43 4.50
CA THR A 11 -6.48 -6.96 5.33
C THR A 11 -5.31 -7.93 5.16
N GLY A 12 -4.07 -7.44 5.14
CA GLY A 12 -2.88 -8.27 5.02
C GLY A 12 -1.96 -7.88 3.86
N PRO A 13 -1.09 -8.81 3.39
CA PRO A 13 -0.10 -8.50 2.37
C PRO A 13 -0.78 -8.28 1.02
N ALA A 14 -0.45 -7.15 0.39
CA ALA A 14 -0.82 -6.81 -0.96
C ALA A 14 0.44 -6.78 -1.82
N VAL A 15 0.37 -7.35 -3.01
CA VAL A 15 1.46 -7.31 -4.00
C VAL A 15 0.88 -6.80 -5.30
N PHE A 16 1.52 -5.81 -5.90
CA PHE A 16 1.23 -5.36 -7.25
C PHE A 16 2.47 -5.47 -8.13
N SER A 17 2.24 -5.74 -9.40
CA SER A 17 3.31 -5.91 -10.39
C SER A 17 3.03 -5.01 -11.58
N ILE A 18 4.05 -4.30 -12.03
CA ILE A 18 4.01 -3.43 -13.21
C ILE A 18 5.31 -3.58 -13.98
N ASN A 19 5.23 -3.50 -15.30
CA ASN A 19 6.42 -3.49 -16.14
C ASN A 19 6.95 -2.06 -16.23
N VAL A 20 8.15 -1.86 -15.69
CA VAL A 20 8.88 -0.58 -15.75
C VAL A 20 10.18 -0.84 -16.51
N PRO A 21 10.38 -0.15 -17.64
CA PRO A 21 11.65 -0.22 -18.35
C PRO A 21 12.85 0.09 -17.43
N PRO A 22 13.99 -0.61 -17.58
CA PRO A 22 15.15 -0.41 -16.71
C PRO A 22 15.67 1.03 -16.64
N THR A 23 15.47 1.81 -17.70
CA THR A 23 15.82 3.24 -17.74
C THR A 23 14.99 4.06 -16.77
N LEU A 24 13.66 3.88 -16.76
CA LEU A 24 12.75 4.53 -15.81
C LEU A 24 12.96 4.02 -14.39
N TRP A 25 13.30 2.74 -14.23
CA TRP A 25 13.57 2.18 -12.92
C TRP A 25 14.71 2.89 -12.18
N ARG A 26 15.79 3.29 -12.88
CA ARG A 26 16.88 4.04 -12.23
C ARG A 26 16.40 5.34 -11.62
N HIS A 27 15.50 6.07 -12.30
CA HIS A 27 14.92 7.29 -11.76
C HIS A 27 14.02 7.01 -10.55
N LEU A 28 13.24 5.92 -10.59
CA LEU A 28 12.43 5.49 -9.46
C LEU A 28 13.32 5.10 -8.27
N GLU A 29 14.38 4.35 -8.49
CA GLU A 29 15.34 3.94 -7.46
C GLU A 29 15.96 5.16 -6.77
N THR A 30 16.43 6.16 -7.55
CA THR A 30 16.98 7.40 -7.01
C THR A 30 15.96 8.17 -6.19
N LEU A 31 14.70 8.22 -6.64
CA LEU A 31 13.61 8.85 -5.88
C LEU A 31 13.35 8.10 -4.57
N LEU A 32 13.15 6.78 -4.63
CA LEU A 32 12.84 5.99 -3.44
C LEU A 32 13.96 6.07 -2.40
N THR A 33 15.22 6.03 -2.85
CA THR A 33 16.38 6.12 -1.96
C THR A 33 16.62 7.54 -1.44
N GLY A 34 16.44 8.57 -2.28
CA GLY A 34 16.62 9.97 -1.89
C GLY A 34 15.67 10.43 -0.78
N TYR A 35 14.51 9.80 -0.63
CA TYR A 35 13.56 10.09 0.45
C TYR A 35 13.71 9.19 1.69
N GLY A 36 14.68 8.28 1.72
CA GLY A 36 15.00 7.44 2.89
C GLY A 36 14.80 5.93 2.69
N GLY A 37 14.45 5.47 1.49
CA GLY A 37 14.44 4.04 1.18
C GLY A 37 15.84 3.44 1.08
N THR A 38 15.99 2.16 1.41
CA THR A 38 17.28 1.44 1.33
C THR A 38 17.30 0.49 0.16
N ALA A 39 18.24 0.69 -0.77
CA ALA A 39 18.39 -0.17 -1.95
C ALA A 39 19.40 -1.29 -1.69
N THR A 40 19.00 -2.51 -2.04
CA THR A 40 19.85 -3.71 -2.06
C THR A 40 19.88 -4.25 -3.48
N ARG A 41 21.08 -4.53 -4.00
CA ARG A 41 21.27 -5.00 -5.38
C ARG A 41 21.71 -6.45 -5.36
N GLN A 42 20.96 -7.32 -6.03
CA GLN A 42 21.34 -8.71 -6.21
C GLN A 42 22.05 -8.84 -7.55
N CYS A 43 23.32 -9.18 -7.52
CA CYS A 43 24.15 -9.40 -8.71
C CYS A 43 24.10 -10.87 -9.15
N CYS A 44 24.19 -11.09 -10.46
CA CYS A 44 24.43 -12.44 -11.00
C CYS A 44 25.88 -12.85 -10.73
N VAL A 45 26.11 -14.11 -10.33
CA VAL A 45 27.46 -14.67 -10.15
C VAL A 45 28.20 -14.83 -11.49
N SER A 46 27.48 -15.00 -12.61
CA SER A 46 28.05 -15.03 -13.95
C SER A 46 27.93 -13.67 -14.63
N ARG A 47 29.07 -12.99 -14.89
CA ARG A 47 29.40 -11.87 -15.83
C ARG A 47 28.34 -10.84 -16.31
N ALA A 48 27.08 -10.88 -15.86
CA ALA A 48 25.92 -10.22 -16.45
C ALA A 48 25.37 -9.06 -15.58
N GLY A 49 26.14 -8.59 -14.60
CA GLY A 49 25.79 -7.42 -13.79
C GLY A 49 24.64 -7.65 -12.80
N VAL A 50 23.93 -6.57 -12.47
CA VAL A 50 22.83 -6.56 -11.49
C VAL A 50 21.60 -7.27 -12.05
N ARG A 51 21.09 -8.29 -11.35
CA ARG A 51 19.89 -9.07 -11.71
C ARG A 51 18.62 -8.35 -11.32
N SER A 52 18.60 -7.87 -10.08
CA SER A 52 17.44 -7.24 -9.46
C SER A 52 17.89 -6.20 -8.45
N VAL A 53 17.04 -5.20 -8.28
CA VAL A 53 17.18 -4.17 -7.26
C VAL A 53 15.97 -4.25 -6.35
N ARG A 54 16.19 -4.34 -5.06
CA ARG A 54 15.16 -4.34 -4.02
C ARG A 54 15.33 -3.10 -3.16
N VAL A 55 14.35 -2.21 -3.18
CA VAL A 55 14.26 -1.04 -2.32
C VAL A 55 13.30 -1.32 -1.17
N THR A 56 13.74 -1.07 0.07
CA THR A 56 12.95 -1.27 1.28
C THR A 56 12.65 0.09 1.91
N ILE A 57 11.40 0.31 2.26
CA ILE A 57 10.91 1.53 2.93
C ILE A 57 10.49 1.12 4.34
N PRO A 58 11.27 1.51 5.36
CA PRO A 58 11.18 0.89 6.68
C PRO A 58 10.06 1.48 7.55
N ASP A 59 9.62 2.70 7.27
CA ASP A 59 8.71 3.44 8.14
C ASP A 59 7.67 4.27 7.36
N ILE A 60 6.60 4.64 8.07
CA ILE A 60 5.48 5.38 7.49
C ILE A 60 5.85 6.82 7.12
N ALA A 61 6.79 7.48 7.81
CA ALA A 61 7.18 8.85 7.51
C ALA A 61 7.98 8.91 6.18
N THR A 62 8.83 7.93 5.92
CA THR A 62 9.50 7.73 4.63
C THR A 62 8.49 7.46 3.52
N ALA A 63 7.49 6.59 3.76
CA ALA A 63 6.41 6.36 2.80
C ALA A 63 5.64 7.65 2.50
N GLN A 64 5.28 8.45 3.51
CA GLN A 64 4.57 9.71 3.34
C GLN A 64 5.38 10.74 2.54
N ARG A 65 6.70 10.79 2.69
CA ARG A 65 7.58 11.65 1.87
C ARG A 65 7.60 11.20 0.41
N ILE A 66 7.69 9.90 0.17
CA ILE A 66 7.70 9.32 -1.19
C ILE A 66 6.36 9.56 -1.90
N TRP A 67 5.24 9.25 -1.24
CA TRP A 67 3.89 9.32 -1.81
C TRP A 67 3.09 10.53 -1.30
N SER A 68 3.78 11.63 -1.00
CA SER A 68 3.14 12.84 -0.49
C SER A 68 2.11 13.36 -1.50
N PRO A 69 0.89 13.71 -1.06
CA PRO A 69 -0.14 14.32 -1.91
C PRO A 69 0.35 15.58 -2.64
N ALA A 70 1.28 16.33 -2.03
CA ALA A 70 1.86 17.53 -2.63
C ALA A 70 2.71 17.25 -3.88
N ARG A 71 3.11 16.00 -4.10
CA ARG A 71 3.86 15.55 -5.28
C ARG A 71 2.96 14.96 -6.37
N THR A 72 1.69 14.75 -6.06
CA THR A 72 0.69 14.17 -6.96
C THR A 72 -0.45 15.17 -7.18
N ASP A 73 -1.59 14.68 -7.66
CA ASP A 73 -2.83 15.43 -7.86
C ASP A 73 -3.56 15.78 -6.54
N GLY A 74 -2.85 15.82 -5.41
CA GLY A 74 -3.45 15.96 -4.07
C GLY A 74 -4.06 14.67 -3.52
N SER A 75 -3.98 13.54 -4.25
CA SER A 75 -4.50 12.25 -3.79
C SER A 75 -3.61 11.61 -2.74
N ASN A 76 -4.21 11.13 -1.64
CA ASN A 76 -3.53 10.29 -0.68
C ASN A 76 -3.52 8.83 -1.15
N HIS A 77 -2.37 8.34 -1.61
CA HIS A 77 -2.23 6.96 -2.09
C HIS A 77 -2.03 5.93 -0.96
N LEU A 78 -1.78 6.39 0.27
CA LEU A 78 -1.56 5.54 1.44
C LEU A 78 -2.87 5.23 2.19
N CYS A 79 -3.95 5.97 1.94
CA CYS A 79 -5.23 5.77 2.60
C CYS A 79 -6.40 5.91 1.61
N ARG A 80 -7.40 5.04 1.77
CA ARG A 80 -8.61 5.06 0.95
C ARG A 80 -9.84 4.92 1.84
N ARG A 81 -10.78 5.86 1.73
CA ARG A 81 -12.10 5.79 2.38
C ARG A 81 -13.03 4.87 1.60
N HIS A 82 -13.87 4.14 2.33
CA HIS A 82 -14.87 3.23 1.76
C HIS A 82 -16.27 3.72 2.08
N PHE A 83 -17.12 3.73 1.06
CA PHE A 83 -18.52 4.11 1.17
C PHE A 83 -19.42 3.03 0.59
N GLY A 84 -20.51 2.73 1.29
CA GLY A 84 -21.60 1.88 0.83
C GLY A 84 -22.75 2.72 0.29
N ARG A 85 -23.62 2.12 -0.54
CA ARG A 85 -24.88 2.75 -0.94
C ARG A 85 -26.00 2.17 -0.09
N GLU A 86 -26.76 3.05 0.56
CA GLU A 86 -27.96 2.68 1.29
C GLU A 86 -29.19 3.23 0.60
N ALA A 87 -30.14 2.34 0.31
CA ALA A 87 -31.41 2.69 -0.28
C ALA A 87 -32.39 3.11 0.82
N HIS A 88 -33.12 4.19 0.60
CA HIS A 88 -34.22 4.62 1.46
C HIS A 88 -35.38 5.13 0.60
N ALA A 89 -36.60 4.88 1.06
CA ALA A 89 -37.80 5.38 0.40
C ALA A 89 -37.95 6.87 0.68
N GLY A 90 -38.02 7.68 -0.38
CA GLY A 90 -38.42 9.07 -0.29
C GLY A 90 -39.91 9.22 0.02
N GLN A 91 -40.31 10.40 0.50
CA GLN A 91 -41.72 10.73 0.76
C GLN A 91 -42.60 10.68 -0.50
N ASP A 92 -41.98 10.76 -1.67
CA ASP A 92 -42.54 10.63 -3.02
C ASP A 92 -42.63 9.16 -3.50
N GLY A 93 -42.26 8.18 -2.66
CA GLY A 93 -42.22 6.77 -3.01
C GLY A 93 -41.02 6.37 -3.89
N GLN A 94 -40.14 7.32 -4.26
CA GLN A 94 -38.95 7.02 -5.04
C GLN A 94 -37.83 6.47 -4.16
N ILE A 95 -37.11 5.47 -4.66
CA ILE A 95 -35.91 4.94 -3.99
C ILE A 95 -34.77 5.93 -4.20
N ARG A 96 -34.30 6.53 -3.12
CA ARG A 96 -33.11 7.39 -3.10
C ARG A 96 -31.93 6.61 -2.52
N TYR A 97 -30.74 6.97 -2.95
CA TYR A 97 -29.50 6.36 -2.49
C TYR A 97 -28.65 7.39 -1.78
N THR A 98 -28.26 7.10 -0.55
CA THR A 98 -27.26 7.86 0.19
C THR A 98 -25.97 7.06 0.27
N SER A 99 -24.85 7.77 0.26
CA SER A 99 -23.54 7.18 0.53
C SER A 99 -23.34 7.12 2.04
N ARG A 100 -23.20 5.91 2.59
CA ARG A 100 -22.84 5.70 3.99
C ARG A 100 -21.35 5.41 4.11
N TYR A 101 -20.68 6.06 5.05
CA TYR A 101 -19.28 5.78 5.35
C TYR A 101 -19.15 4.41 6.04
N LEU A 102 -18.23 3.57 5.55
CA LEU A 102 -18.01 2.22 6.08
C LEU A 102 -16.68 2.08 6.84
N GLY A 103 -15.83 3.10 6.80
CA GLY A 103 -14.46 3.07 7.31
C GLY A 103 -13.41 3.34 6.24
N TYR A 104 -12.16 2.95 6.49
CA TYR A 104 -11.05 3.23 5.59
C TYR A 104 -10.02 2.10 5.56
N SER A 105 -9.22 2.05 4.51
CA SER A 105 -8.05 1.19 4.42
C SER A 105 -6.80 2.03 4.34
N ALA A 106 -5.78 1.69 5.12
CA ALA A 106 -4.48 2.34 5.10
C ALA A 106 -3.36 1.34 4.79
N VAL A 107 -2.35 1.81 4.08
CA VAL A 107 -1.05 1.14 4.00
C VAL A 107 -0.37 1.31 5.34
N VAL A 108 0.07 0.19 5.91
CA VAL A 108 0.75 0.15 7.20
C VAL A 108 2.20 -0.25 6.97
N VAL A 109 3.10 0.56 7.53
CA VAL A 109 4.54 0.46 7.31
C VAL A 109 5.23 0.53 8.65
N SER A 110 6.04 -0.48 8.93
CA SER A 110 6.88 -0.55 10.12
C SER A 110 8.13 -1.36 9.80
N SER A 111 9.07 -1.43 10.75
CA SER A 111 10.29 -2.24 10.63
C SER A 111 9.98 -3.72 10.35
N LEU A 112 8.87 -4.25 10.89
CA LEU A 112 8.42 -5.62 10.71
C LEU A 112 7.58 -5.82 9.43
N THR A 113 6.87 -4.77 9.00
CA THR A 113 6.05 -4.79 7.79
C THR A 113 6.46 -3.65 6.84
N PRO A 114 7.69 -3.67 6.29
CA PRO A 114 8.15 -2.60 5.42
C PRO A 114 7.47 -2.68 4.04
N VAL A 115 7.45 -1.56 3.32
CA VAL A 115 7.12 -1.59 1.89
C VAL A 115 8.37 -2.01 1.13
N VAL A 116 8.22 -2.98 0.23
CA VAL A 116 9.33 -3.53 -0.54
C VAL A 116 9.02 -3.42 -2.02
N VAL A 117 9.87 -2.71 -2.76
CA VAL A 117 9.78 -2.58 -4.21
C VAL A 117 10.95 -3.34 -4.84
N THR A 118 10.67 -4.36 -5.63
CA THR A 118 11.69 -5.19 -6.29
C THR A 118 11.55 -5.09 -7.80
N CYS A 119 12.58 -4.63 -8.49
CA CYS A 119 12.65 -4.66 -9.95
C CYS A 119 13.59 -5.75 -10.43
N GLN A 120 13.10 -6.60 -11.34
CA GLN A 120 13.93 -7.53 -12.11
C GLN A 120 14.41 -6.81 -13.38
N LEU A 121 15.69 -6.45 -13.43
CA LEU A 121 16.22 -5.59 -14.49
C LEU A 121 16.20 -6.25 -15.87
N ARG A 122 16.28 -7.58 -15.93
CA ARG A 122 16.22 -8.33 -17.19
C ARG A 122 14.84 -8.30 -17.84
N THR A 123 13.78 -8.38 -17.04
CA THR A 123 12.39 -8.45 -17.52
C THR A 123 11.69 -7.11 -17.45
N GLY A 124 12.24 -6.14 -16.72
CA GLY A 124 11.59 -4.87 -16.39
C GLY A 124 10.42 -5.05 -15.40
N THR A 125 10.20 -6.25 -14.85
CA THR A 125 9.09 -6.49 -13.94
C THR A 125 9.41 -5.91 -12.57
N THR A 126 8.62 -4.92 -12.17
CA THR A 126 8.68 -4.29 -10.85
C THR A 126 7.51 -4.76 -10.01
N THR A 127 7.80 -5.41 -8.90
CA THR A 127 6.82 -5.80 -7.89
C THR A 127 6.93 -4.87 -6.69
N CYS A 128 5.80 -4.53 -6.09
CA CYS A 128 5.77 -3.81 -4.84
C CYS A 128 4.83 -4.52 -3.88
N SER A 129 5.35 -4.85 -2.71
CA SER A 129 4.64 -5.52 -1.64
C SER A 129 4.54 -4.63 -0.42
N PHE A 130 3.34 -4.54 0.15
CA PHE A 130 3.06 -3.77 1.36
C PHE A 130 1.92 -4.42 2.14
N TYR A 131 1.77 -4.05 3.40
CA TYR A 131 0.63 -4.48 4.21
C TYR A 131 -0.46 -3.41 4.19
N ARG A 132 -1.71 -3.87 4.11
CA ARG A 132 -2.90 -3.01 4.19
C ARG A 132 -3.73 -3.39 5.39
N GLN A 133 -4.10 -2.41 6.20
CA GLN A 133 -5.03 -2.53 7.32
C GLN A 133 -6.35 -1.85 6.98
N ASN A 134 -7.46 -2.53 7.26
CA ASN A 134 -8.78 -1.93 7.19
C ASN A 134 -9.25 -1.54 8.60
N TYR A 135 -9.94 -0.41 8.68
CA TYR A 135 -10.51 0.15 9.89
C TYR A 135 -12.01 0.36 9.69
N THR A 136 -12.78 0.12 10.74
CA THR A 136 -14.23 0.36 10.76
C THR A 136 -14.53 1.86 10.75
N GLU A 137 -15.81 2.21 10.62
CA GLU A 137 -16.30 3.59 10.79
C GLU A 137 -15.84 4.22 12.13
N GLY A 138 -15.81 3.42 13.20
CA GLY A 138 -15.32 3.84 14.51
C GLY A 138 -13.79 3.83 14.68
N GLY A 139 -13.02 3.61 13.60
CA GLY A 139 -11.56 3.58 13.64
C GLY A 139 -10.95 2.31 14.23
N LEU A 140 -11.74 1.26 14.48
CA LEU A 140 -11.22 0.01 15.03
C LEU A 140 -10.59 -0.84 13.93
N ALA A 141 -9.39 -1.34 14.21
CA ALA A 141 -8.61 -2.16 13.30
C ALA A 141 -9.31 -3.53 13.09
N ILE A 142 -9.62 -3.89 11.84
CA ILE A 142 -10.34 -5.14 11.53
C ILE A 142 -9.46 -6.37 11.80
N ASN A 143 -8.16 -6.27 11.56
CA ASN A 143 -7.21 -7.33 11.88
C ASN A 143 -6.40 -6.95 13.13
N THR A 144 -6.75 -7.56 14.26
CA THR A 144 -6.11 -7.31 15.55
C THR A 144 -4.69 -7.87 15.64
N THR A 145 -4.37 -8.96 14.94
CA THR A 145 -3.02 -9.53 14.96
C THR A 145 -2.03 -8.64 14.24
N LEU A 146 -2.41 -8.12 13.06
CA LEU A 146 -1.60 -7.14 12.35
C LEU A 146 -1.44 -5.85 13.17
N GLN A 147 -2.51 -5.39 13.84
CA GLN A 147 -2.43 -4.23 14.72
C GLN A 147 -1.46 -4.45 15.89
N ALA A 148 -1.45 -5.65 16.48
CA ALA A 148 -0.50 -5.99 17.54
C ALA A 148 0.94 -5.95 17.05
N THR A 149 1.22 -6.43 15.83
CA THR A 149 2.55 -6.36 15.20
C THR A 149 3.00 -4.92 14.93
N LEU A 150 2.07 -4.02 14.59
CA LEU A 150 2.39 -2.60 14.42
C LEU A 150 2.71 -1.96 15.76
N ASN A 151 1.88 -2.20 16.77
CA ASN A 151 2.08 -1.66 18.11
C ASN A 151 3.40 -2.15 18.73
N SER A 152 3.80 -3.40 18.47
CA SER A 152 5.09 -3.93 18.96
C SER A 152 6.29 -3.37 18.22
N ALA A 153 6.16 -3.08 16.92
CA ALA A 153 7.21 -2.41 16.16
C ALA A 153 7.45 -0.98 16.68
N ASP A 154 6.39 -0.23 16.98
CA ASP A 154 6.50 1.13 17.52
C ASP A 154 7.10 1.15 18.93
N ALA A 155 6.83 0.12 19.74
CA ALA A 155 7.44 -0.03 21.07
C ALA A 155 8.95 -0.34 21.04
N SER A 156 9.50 -0.72 19.89
CA SER A 156 10.93 -1.04 19.73
C SER A 156 11.79 0.13 19.27
N LEU A 157 11.18 1.30 19.05
CA LEU A 157 11.90 2.55 18.75
C LEU A 157 12.26 3.27 20.07
N PRO A 158 13.55 3.46 20.38
CA PRO A 158 13.99 4.14 21.61
C PRO A 158 13.67 5.65 21.61
#